data_AF-A0A838KKT2-F1
#
_entry.id   AF-A0A838KKT2-F1
#
_cell.length_a   1.000
_cell.length_b   1.000
_cell.length_c   1.000
_cell.angle_alpha   90.00
_cell.angle_beta   90.00
_cell.angle_gamma   90.00
#
_symmetry.space_group_name_H-M   'P 1'
#
loop_
_entity.id
_entity.type
_entity.pdbx_description
1 polymer ?
#
loop_
_entity_poly.entity_id
_entity_poly.type
_entity_poly.pdbx_seq_one_letter_code
_entity_poly.pdbx_strand_id
1 'polypeptide(L)'
;ASVIDQGLYFAMNSPAGATGGEPGTAAEFVRTLGFTITPADLSGAAQSIQEESLISRTGGAPTLAFGISLIFTEAFGGGLAAFWYHFAIMFEALFILTAVDAGTRVGRFMLQDTIGNVWPRYADMSWKPASWSASAVVVGLWGYMLYVGVTDPLGGINQLFPLFGISNQLLAAIALTLCVTLMFKHGKAKWAWVPGIALAWDLTTTMTASWQKVFSSDPRIGYFEQRSAFQAALDKGDLLPPATDVNQMQQVITNSTVNGVLQALFALLTLTVVLSAIPIWIKAFKSGGLPTTEFPHEPSRIVAPSDFFATKHEKEAVREYEASQRELVGSGGRR
;
A
#
# COMPACT_ATOMS: atom_id res chain seq x y z
N ALA A 1 -19.03 2.50 10.04
CA ALA A 1 -18.92 2.50 11.51
C ALA A 1 -20.21 1.92 12.07
N SER A 2 -20.27 0.61 12.27
CA SER A 2 -21.50 -0.11 12.67
C SER A 2 -21.27 -1.10 13.81
N VAL A 3 -20.05 -1.15 14.35
CA VAL A 3 -19.62 -2.16 15.34
C VAL A 3 -18.92 -1.51 16.53
N ILE A 4 -18.01 -0.56 16.28
CA ILE A 4 -17.29 0.17 17.32
C ILE A 4 -18.03 1.48 17.61
N ASP A 5 -18.18 1.81 18.89
CA ASP A 5 -18.66 3.13 19.32
C ASP A 5 -17.81 4.25 18.71
N GLN A 6 -18.45 5.34 18.30
CA GLN A 6 -17.77 6.43 17.61
C GLN A 6 -16.76 7.13 18.53
N GLY A 7 -17.10 7.33 19.80
CA GLY A 7 -16.18 7.92 20.77
C GLY A 7 -14.95 7.04 21.00
N LEU A 8 -15.14 5.72 21.09
CA LEU A 8 -14.03 4.78 21.20
C LEU A 8 -13.17 4.76 19.92
N TYR A 9 -13.80 4.77 18.75
CA TYR A 9 -13.10 4.84 17.47
C TYR A 9 -12.19 6.07 17.37
N PHE A 10 -12.69 7.25 17.76
CA PHE A 10 -11.90 8.48 17.74
C PHE A 10 -10.83 8.50 18.82
N ALA A 11 -11.10 7.97 20.03
CA ALA A 11 -10.08 7.83 21.06
C ALA A 11 -8.91 6.92 20.63
N MET A 12 -9.20 5.84 19.90
CA MET A 12 -8.20 4.91 19.37
C MET A 12 -7.38 5.51 18.23
N ASN A 13 -8.04 6.16 17.25
CA ASN A 13 -7.39 6.62 16.02
C ASN A 13 -6.85 8.05 16.05
N SER A 14 -6.96 8.76 17.17
CA SER A 14 -6.42 10.12 17.31
C SER A 14 -5.01 10.11 17.90
N PRO A 15 -4.11 10.99 17.44
CA PRO A 15 -2.73 11.01 17.89
C PRO A 15 -2.62 11.36 19.38
N ALA A 16 -1.57 10.87 20.05
CA ALA A 16 -1.34 11.11 21.48
C ALA A 16 -1.28 12.60 21.83
N GLY A 17 -0.81 13.45 20.92
CA GLY A 17 -0.81 14.91 21.11
C GLY A 17 -2.22 15.54 21.18
N ALA A 18 -3.25 14.85 20.69
CA ALA A 18 -4.63 15.29 20.77
C ALA A 18 -5.37 14.68 21.97
N THR A 19 -5.15 13.38 22.23
CA THR A 19 -5.83 12.64 23.31
C THR A 19 -5.15 12.80 24.67
N GLY A 20 -3.88 13.20 24.71
CA GLY A 20 -3.05 13.20 25.92
C GLY A 20 -2.66 11.81 26.44
N GLY A 21 -3.02 10.73 25.72
CA GLY A 21 -2.63 9.34 26.07
C GLY A 21 -3.40 8.70 27.23
N GLU A 22 -4.11 9.48 28.03
CA GLU A 22 -4.82 9.02 29.23
C GLU A 22 -6.35 8.98 29.02
N PRO A 23 -7.08 8.06 29.69
CA PRO A 23 -8.54 7.93 29.53
C PRO A 23 -9.31 9.22 29.82
N GLY A 24 -8.86 10.02 30.79
CA GLY A 24 -9.47 11.30 31.14
C GLY A 24 -9.36 12.32 30.01
N THR A 25 -8.14 12.61 29.58
CA THR A 25 -7.88 13.60 28.51
C THR A 25 -8.42 13.14 27.16
N ALA A 26 -8.39 11.84 26.88
CA ALA A 26 -8.95 11.28 25.66
C ALA A 26 -10.47 11.47 25.58
N ALA A 27 -11.19 11.22 26.69
CA ALA A 27 -12.63 11.46 26.77
C ALA A 27 -12.99 12.94 26.56
N GLU A 28 -12.19 13.85 27.11
CA GLU A 28 -12.39 15.30 26.89
C GLU A 28 -12.15 15.71 25.44
N PHE A 29 -11.09 15.19 24.81
CA PHE A 29 -10.82 15.43 23.39
C PHE A 29 -11.98 14.93 22.51
N VAL A 30 -12.45 13.70 22.75
CA VAL A 30 -13.59 13.12 22.00
C VAL A 30 -14.85 13.97 22.16
N ARG A 31 -15.07 14.57 23.33
CA ARG A 31 -16.16 15.53 23.56
C ARG A 31 -16.05 16.78 22.69
N THR A 32 -14.83 17.26 22.40
CA THR A 32 -14.65 18.39 21.46
C THR A 32 -15.05 18.04 20.03
N LEU A 33 -15.02 16.76 19.66
CA LEU A 33 -15.47 16.25 18.36
C LEU A 33 -16.99 16.02 18.29
N GLY A 34 -17.72 16.22 19.40
CA GLY A 34 -19.17 16.04 19.47
C GLY A 34 -19.63 14.63 19.88
N PHE A 35 -18.71 13.77 20.34
CA PHE A 35 -19.03 12.42 20.82
C PHE A 35 -18.82 12.31 22.33
N THR A 36 -19.54 11.41 22.99
CA THR A 36 -19.43 11.22 24.45
C THR A 36 -18.92 9.82 24.75
N ILE A 37 -17.82 9.73 25.47
CA ILE A 37 -17.28 8.48 26.01
C ILE A 37 -16.74 8.73 27.40
N THR A 38 -16.88 7.78 28.32
CA THR A 38 -16.32 7.93 29.67
C THR A 38 -14.91 7.35 29.75
N PRO A 39 -14.07 7.84 30.67
CA PRO A 39 -12.78 7.22 30.96
C PRO A 39 -12.91 5.74 31.36
N ALA A 40 -14.02 5.37 32.02
CA ALA A 40 -14.31 4.00 32.41
C ALA A 40 -14.57 3.10 31.19
N ASP A 41 -15.26 3.61 30.16
CA ASP A 41 -15.50 2.86 28.91
C ASP A 41 -14.19 2.58 28.17
N LEU A 42 -13.28 3.57 28.14
CA LEU A 42 -11.96 3.41 27.52
C LEU A 42 -11.11 2.35 28.23
N SER A 43 -11.07 2.41 29.57
CA SER A 43 -10.35 1.42 30.39
C SER A 43 -11.00 0.03 30.29
N GLY A 44 -12.33 -0.03 30.27
CA GLY A 44 -13.08 -1.28 30.12
C GLY A 44 -12.83 -1.93 28.76
N ALA A 45 -12.79 -1.13 27.69
CA ALA A 45 -12.46 -1.62 26.35
C ALA A 45 -11.06 -2.22 26.31
N ALA A 46 -10.05 -1.56 26.88
CA ALA A 46 -8.68 -2.09 26.96
C ALA A 46 -8.61 -3.40 27.77
N GLN A 47 -9.28 -3.45 28.93
CA GLN A 47 -9.34 -4.65 29.77
C GLN A 47 -10.03 -5.84 29.07
N SER A 48 -11.08 -5.58 28.27
CA SER A 48 -11.82 -6.63 27.55
C SER A 48 -10.95 -7.43 26.57
N ILE A 49 -9.88 -6.82 26.08
CA ILE A 49 -8.92 -7.44 25.17
C ILE A 49 -7.54 -7.71 25.81
N GLN A 50 -7.40 -7.47 27.12
CA GLN A 50 -6.16 -7.64 27.89
C GLN A 50 -4.99 -6.75 27.42
N GLU A 51 -5.29 -5.52 26.99
CA GLU A 51 -4.29 -4.49 26.66
C GLU A 51 -4.20 -3.44 27.75
N GLU A 52 -3.03 -2.82 27.92
CA GLU A 52 -2.83 -1.72 28.87
C GLU A 52 -3.63 -0.47 28.45
N SER A 53 -3.65 -0.17 27.16
CA SER A 53 -4.39 0.96 26.59
C SER A 53 -4.68 0.78 25.11
N LEU A 54 -5.87 1.21 24.72
CA LEU A 54 -6.31 1.34 23.32
C LEU A 54 -6.21 2.77 22.79
N ILE A 55 -5.89 3.73 23.66
CA ILE A 55 -5.88 5.16 23.33
C ILE A 55 -4.69 5.45 22.42
N SER A 56 -4.94 6.22 21.36
CA SER A 56 -3.90 6.65 20.41
C SER A 56 -3.10 5.53 19.74
N ARG A 57 -3.72 4.36 19.60
CA ARG A 57 -3.25 3.27 18.74
C ARG A 57 -3.60 3.58 17.26
N THR A 58 -3.05 4.68 16.76
CA THR A 58 -3.29 5.19 15.40
C THR A 58 -2.80 4.22 14.34
N GLY A 59 -3.47 4.17 13.19
CA GLY A 59 -3.06 3.33 12.05
C GLY A 59 -4.14 2.36 11.57
N GLY A 60 -5.33 2.39 12.17
CA GLY A 60 -6.50 1.61 11.72
C GLY A 60 -6.44 0.11 12.05
N ALA A 61 -5.25 -0.48 12.04
CA ALA A 61 -4.97 -1.88 12.36
C ALA A 61 -5.53 -2.31 13.75
N PRO A 62 -5.16 -1.65 14.87
CA PRO A 62 -5.71 -1.95 16.20
C PRO A 62 -7.24 -1.76 16.27
N THR A 63 -7.77 -0.76 15.56
CA THR A 63 -9.22 -0.52 15.51
C THR A 63 -9.95 -1.59 14.73
N LEU A 64 -9.40 -2.06 13.61
CA LEU A 64 -9.95 -3.18 12.84
C LEU A 64 -9.95 -4.46 13.67
N ALA A 65 -8.82 -4.77 14.33
CA ALA A 65 -8.70 -5.91 15.22
C ALA A 65 -9.72 -5.87 16.36
N PHE A 66 -9.91 -4.69 16.98
CA PHE A 66 -10.93 -4.48 17.99
C PHE A 66 -12.34 -4.71 17.44
N GLY A 67 -12.67 -4.16 16.28
CA GLY A 67 -13.95 -4.40 15.62
C GLY A 67 -14.21 -5.88 15.32
N ILE A 68 -13.21 -6.61 14.80
CA ILE A 68 -13.31 -8.06 14.56
C ILE A 68 -13.55 -8.81 15.89
N SER A 69 -12.83 -8.41 16.95
CA SER A 69 -12.99 -9.03 18.26
C SER A 69 -14.40 -8.88 18.82
N LEU A 70 -15.05 -7.72 18.63
CA LEU A 70 -16.45 -7.50 19.01
C LEU A 70 -17.39 -8.40 18.21
N ILE A 71 -17.26 -8.43 16.88
CA ILE A 71 -18.12 -9.25 16.00
C ILE A 71 -18.01 -10.73 16.37
N PHE A 72 -16.80 -11.24 16.58
CA PHE A 72 -16.60 -12.66 16.87
C PHE A 72 -17.01 -13.02 18.29
N THR A 73 -16.86 -12.10 19.25
CA THR A 73 -17.38 -12.31 20.61
C THR A 73 -18.91 -12.35 20.61
N GLU A 74 -19.57 -11.50 19.82
CA GLU A 74 -21.04 -11.52 19.65
C GLU A 74 -21.51 -12.79 18.91
N ALA A 75 -20.82 -13.18 17.83
CA ALA A 75 -21.23 -14.30 16.99
C ALA A 75 -21.00 -15.68 17.62
N PHE A 76 -19.90 -15.86 18.36
CA PHE A 76 -19.49 -17.17 18.89
C PHE A 76 -19.61 -17.27 20.43
N GLY A 77 -19.82 -16.15 21.13
CA GLY A 77 -19.85 -16.10 22.59
C GLY A 77 -18.49 -16.41 23.25
N GLY A 78 -18.41 -16.24 24.58
CA GLY A 78 -17.38 -16.92 25.39
C GLY A 78 -16.18 -16.12 25.90
N GLY A 79 -16.22 -14.78 25.98
CA GLY A 79 -15.14 -14.00 26.64
C GLY A 79 -13.78 -14.07 25.94
N LEU A 80 -13.73 -14.53 24.69
CA LEU A 80 -12.54 -14.67 23.86
C LEU A 80 -12.18 -13.38 23.10
N ALA A 81 -12.68 -12.22 23.52
CA ALA A 81 -12.41 -10.95 22.85
C ALA A 81 -10.90 -10.67 22.74
N ALA A 82 -10.15 -10.91 23.82
CA ALA A 82 -8.69 -10.83 23.82
C ALA A 82 -8.06 -11.78 22.79
N PHE A 83 -8.51 -13.04 22.72
CA PHE A 83 -8.00 -14.00 21.74
C PHE A 83 -8.26 -13.52 20.31
N TRP A 84 -9.47 -13.07 20.00
CA TRP A 84 -9.84 -12.60 18.66
C TRP A 84 -9.10 -11.32 18.27
N TYR A 85 -8.88 -10.41 19.23
CA TYR A 85 -8.09 -9.20 19.01
C TYR A 85 -6.64 -9.54 18.65
N HIS A 86 -5.96 -10.36 19.46
CA HIS A 86 -4.57 -10.75 19.20
C HIS A 86 -4.43 -11.61 17.94
N PHE A 87 -5.41 -12.48 17.67
CA PHE A 87 -5.46 -13.24 16.43
C PHE A 87 -5.54 -12.32 15.21
N ALA A 88 -6.40 -11.29 15.24
CA ALA A 88 -6.55 -10.35 14.14
C ALA A 88 -5.25 -9.55 13.90
N ILE A 89 -4.60 -9.05 14.96
CA ILE A 89 -3.31 -8.35 14.85
C ILE A 89 -2.21 -9.26 14.30
N MET A 90 -2.11 -10.50 14.79
CA MET A 90 -1.12 -11.45 14.30
C MET A 90 -1.37 -11.82 12.83
N PHE A 91 -2.63 -12.00 12.44
CA PHE A 91 -3.02 -12.28 11.05
C PHE A 91 -2.65 -11.12 10.13
N GLU A 92 -2.89 -9.88 10.55
CA GLU A 92 -2.47 -8.69 9.81
C GLU A 92 -0.94 -8.62 9.69
N ALA A 93 -0.21 -8.92 10.77
CA ALA A 93 1.25 -8.97 10.72
C ALA A 93 1.76 -10.04 9.73
N LEU A 94 1.12 -11.21 9.66
CA LEU A 94 1.44 -12.24 8.67
C LEU A 94 1.17 -11.78 7.24
N PHE A 95 0.08 -11.03 7.02
CA PHE A 95 -0.20 -10.43 5.72
C PHE A 95 0.89 -9.42 5.32
N ILE A 96 1.29 -8.54 6.23
CA ILE A 96 2.38 -7.57 6.02
C ILE A 96 3.69 -8.31 5.72
N LEU A 97 4.05 -9.33 6.49
CA LEU A 97 5.27 -10.12 6.27
C LEU A 97 5.25 -10.83 4.91
N THR A 98 4.10 -11.33 4.48
CA THR A 98 3.92 -11.92 3.14
C THR A 98 4.15 -10.89 2.04
N ALA A 99 3.60 -9.68 2.21
CA ALA A 99 3.82 -8.58 1.27
C ALA A 99 5.29 -8.16 1.22
N VAL A 100 5.99 -8.12 2.36
CA VAL A 100 7.43 -7.82 2.42
C VAL A 100 8.27 -8.93 1.79
N ASP A 101 7.93 -10.22 1.96
CA ASP A 101 8.61 -11.34 1.28
C ASP A 101 8.46 -11.22 -0.24
N ALA A 102 7.23 -11.05 -0.72
CA ALA A 102 6.96 -10.85 -2.14
C ALA A 102 7.69 -9.61 -2.68
N GLY A 103 7.65 -8.50 -1.94
CA GLY A 103 8.37 -7.27 -2.28
C GLY A 103 9.88 -7.46 -2.33
N THR A 104 10.46 -8.23 -1.41
CA THR A 104 11.90 -8.56 -1.40
C THR A 104 12.29 -9.37 -2.63
N ARG A 105 11.45 -10.32 -3.02
CA ARG A 105 11.65 -11.14 -4.22
C ARG A 105 11.63 -10.30 -5.49
N VAL A 106 10.61 -9.46 -5.64
CA VAL A 106 10.50 -8.54 -6.78
C VAL A 106 11.64 -7.53 -6.78
N GLY A 107 11.98 -6.96 -5.62
CA GLY A 107 13.08 -6.02 -5.46
C GLY A 107 14.42 -6.61 -5.88
N ARG A 108 14.69 -7.89 -5.56
CA ARG A 108 15.88 -8.59 -6.05
C ARG A 108 15.93 -8.57 -7.57
N PHE A 109 14.84 -8.95 -8.23
CA PHE A 109 14.77 -9.01 -9.68
C PHE A 109 14.90 -7.63 -10.33
N MET A 110 14.23 -6.62 -9.78
CA MET A 110 14.32 -5.23 -10.27
C MET A 110 15.74 -4.67 -10.14
N LEU A 111 16.44 -4.96 -9.02
CA LEU A 111 17.81 -4.52 -8.81
C LEU A 111 18.79 -5.24 -9.75
N GLN A 112 18.60 -6.54 -9.95
CA GLN A 112 19.39 -7.32 -10.90
C GLN A 112 19.21 -6.83 -12.34
N ASP A 113 17.97 -6.55 -12.74
CA ASP A 113 17.65 -6.01 -14.07
C ASP A 113 18.25 -4.61 -14.28
N THR A 114 18.11 -3.73 -13.28
CA THR A 114 18.64 -2.36 -13.34
C THR A 114 20.17 -2.33 -13.47
N ILE A 115 20.87 -3.11 -12.63
CA ILE A 115 22.34 -3.21 -12.70
C ILE A 115 22.76 -3.97 -13.96
N GLY A 116 21.95 -4.94 -14.39
CA GLY A 116 22.12 -5.73 -15.61
C GLY A 116 22.26 -4.89 -16.87
N ASN A 117 21.56 -3.75 -16.94
CA ASN A 117 21.68 -2.80 -18.06
C ASN A 117 23.08 -2.20 -18.21
N VAL A 118 23.85 -2.09 -17.12
CA VAL A 118 25.24 -1.58 -17.13
C VAL A 118 26.25 -2.73 -17.10
N TRP A 119 25.95 -3.80 -16.36
CA TRP A 119 26.78 -4.99 -16.25
C TRP A 119 25.99 -6.26 -16.60
N PRO A 120 26.06 -6.73 -17.86
CA PRO A 120 25.23 -7.84 -18.36
C PRO A 120 25.35 -9.15 -17.55
N ARG A 121 26.50 -9.38 -16.90
CA ARG A 121 26.70 -10.57 -16.05
C ARG A 121 25.83 -10.54 -14.79
N TYR A 122 25.45 -9.35 -14.31
CA TYR A 122 24.59 -9.19 -13.14
C TYR A 122 23.12 -9.47 -13.44
N ALA A 123 22.73 -9.43 -14.73
CA ALA A 123 21.41 -9.84 -15.21
C ALA A 123 21.21 -11.36 -15.18
N ASP A 124 22.29 -12.15 -15.07
CA ASP A 124 22.18 -13.61 -15.03
C ASP A 124 21.62 -14.07 -13.67
N MET A 125 20.37 -14.51 -13.72
CA MET A 125 19.59 -14.98 -12.57
C MET A 125 20.16 -16.26 -11.95
N SER A 126 20.95 -17.03 -12.70
CA SER A 126 21.62 -18.23 -12.23
C SER A 126 22.93 -17.94 -11.48
N TRP A 127 23.47 -16.73 -11.63
CA TRP A 127 24.71 -16.33 -10.99
C TRP A 127 24.49 -16.01 -9.51
N LYS A 128 24.81 -16.99 -8.65
CA LYS A 128 24.61 -16.92 -7.18
C LYS A 128 25.16 -15.63 -6.53
N PRO A 129 26.35 -15.11 -6.89
CA PRO A 129 26.85 -13.86 -6.33
C PRO A 129 25.96 -12.64 -6.61
N ALA A 130 25.42 -12.47 -7.82
CA ALA A 130 24.49 -11.37 -8.12
C ALA A 130 23.16 -11.55 -7.38
N SER A 131 22.65 -12.78 -7.33
CA SER A 131 21.42 -13.10 -6.61
C SER A 131 21.53 -12.82 -5.10
N TRP A 132 22.61 -13.28 -4.46
CA TRP A 132 22.82 -13.07 -3.01
C TRP A 132 23.12 -11.63 -2.66
N SER A 133 23.93 -10.93 -3.46
CA SER A 133 24.21 -9.51 -3.24
C SER A 133 22.95 -8.66 -3.42
N ALA A 134 22.17 -8.90 -4.48
CA ALA A 134 20.90 -8.20 -4.67
C ALA A 134 19.92 -8.48 -3.53
N SER A 135 19.79 -9.72 -3.07
CA SER A 135 18.96 -10.06 -1.90
C SER A 135 19.47 -9.38 -0.62
N ALA A 136 20.77 -9.39 -0.36
CA ALA A 136 21.36 -8.76 0.82
C ALA A 136 21.12 -7.24 0.83
N VAL A 137 21.22 -6.59 -0.33
CA VAL A 137 20.91 -5.16 -0.48
C VAL A 137 19.44 -4.90 -0.20
N VAL A 138 18.52 -5.65 -0.82
CA VAL A 138 17.07 -5.41 -0.65
C VAL A 138 16.62 -5.69 0.78
N VAL A 139 17.10 -6.77 1.41
CA VAL A 139 16.84 -7.06 2.83
C VAL A 139 17.46 -5.99 3.73
N GLY A 140 18.68 -5.54 3.42
CA GLY A 140 19.33 -4.45 4.13
C GLY A 140 18.56 -3.13 4.04
N LEU A 141 17.98 -2.81 2.88
CA LEU A 141 17.11 -1.65 2.70
C LEU A 141 15.83 -1.75 3.53
N TRP A 142 15.17 -2.92 3.56
CA TRP A 142 14.02 -3.15 4.46
C TRP A 142 14.41 -3.01 5.93
N GLY A 143 15.55 -3.59 6.33
CA GLY A 143 16.08 -3.49 7.68
C GLY A 143 16.43 -2.04 8.07
N TYR A 144 16.98 -1.26 7.13
CA TYR A 144 17.24 0.16 7.32
C TYR A 144 15.94 0.95 7.48
N MET A 145 14.94 0.69 6.65
CA MET A 145 13.62 1.32 6.77
C MET A 145 12.96 1.01 8.12
N LEU A 146 13.08 -0.24 8.60
CA LEU A 146 12.60 -0.63 9.93
C LEU A 146 13.37 0.10 11.03
N TYR A 147 14.70 0.15 10.92
CA TYR A 147 15.55 0.86 11.87
C TYR A 147 15.16 2.34 11.97
N VAL A 148 15.09 3.05 10.84
CA VAL A 148 14.69 4.46 10.79
C VAL A 148 13.28 4.65 11.34
N GLY A 149 12.33 3.77 10.98
CA GLY A 149 10.96 3.84 11.48
C GLY A 149 10.83 3.70 13.00
N VAL A 150 11.73 2.93 13.63
CA VAL A 150 11.73 2.72 15.10
C VAL A 150 12.54 3.79 15.82
N THR A 151 13.70 4.20 15.28
CA THR A 151 14.63 5.11 15.98
C THR A 151 14.33 6.58 15.75
N ASP A 152 13.65 6.95 14.67
CA ASP A 152 13.29 8.33 14.33
C ASP A 152 11.76 8.48 14.22
N PRO A 153 11.04 8.67 15.34
CA PRO A 153 9.58 8.83 15.32
C PRO A 153 9.11 10.14 14.65
N LEU A 154 9.95 11.18 14.59
CA LEU A 154 9.60 12.47 13.99
C LEU A 154 9.82 12.49 12.47
N GLY A 155 10.83 11.77 12.00
CA GLY A 155 11.26 11.68 10.61
C GLY A 155 10.82 10.42 9.87
N GLY A 156 10.86 9.28 10.55
CA GLY A 156 10.53 7.96 10.01
C GLY A 156 9.05 7.84 9.67
N ILE A 157 8.22 7.34 10.60
CA ILE A 157 6.82 7.04 10.30
C ILE A 157 6.04 8.29 9.87
N ASN A 158 6.23 9.43 10.56
CA ASN A 158 5.42 10.63 10.35
C ASN A 158 5.70 11.37 9.03
N GLN A 159 6.93 11.34 8.50
CA GLN A 159 7.21 11.97 7.20
C GLN A 159 7.16 10.99 6.02
N LEU A 160 7.43 9.69 6.24
CA LEU A 160 7.29 8.68 5.20
C LEU A 160 5.82 8.42 4.83
N PHE A 161 4.89 8.56 5.78
CA PHE A 161 3.48 8.25 5.53
C PHE A 161 2.85 9.12 4.41
N PRO A 162 3.02 10.45 4.38
CA PRO A 162 2.59 11.26 3.23
C PRO A 162 3.25 10.85 1.91
N LEU A 163 4.55 10.52 1.91
CA LEU A 163 5.27 10.11 0.70
C LEU A 163 4.74 8.75 0.19
N PHE A 164 4.45 7.81 1.09
CA PHE A 164 3.87 6.52 0.76
C PHE A 164 2.49 6.66 0.09
N GLY A 165 1.64 7.52 0.63
CA GLY A 165 0.33 7.82 0.06
C GLY A 165 0.42 8.34 -1.38
N ILE A 166 1.27 9.35 -1.62
CA ILE A 166 1.44 9.91 -2.97
C ILE A 166 2.11 8.91 -3.92
N SER A 167 3.11 8.16 -3.44
CA SER A 167 3.80 7.15 -4.26
C SER A 167 2.86 6.05 -4.76
N ASN A 168 1.91 5.62 -3.92
CA ASN A 168 0.89 4.64 -4.33
C ASN A 168 -0.04 5.19 -5.42
N GLN A 169 -0.44 6.46 -5.32
CA GLN A 169 -1.25 7.08 -6.37
C GLN A 169 -0.44 7.24 -7.67
N LEU A 170 0.84 7.62 -7.58
CA LEU A 170 1.73 7.69 -8.74
C LEU A 170 1.94 6.32 -9.42
N LEU A 171 1.97 5.23 -8.64
CA LEU A 171 1.99 3.87 -9.18
C LEU A 171 0.64 3.49 -9.82
N ALA A 172 -0.47 3.89 -9.21
CA ALA A 172 -1.81 3.72 -9.79
C ALA A 172 -1.92 4.46 -11.14
N ALA A 173 -1.36 5.67 -11.27
CA ALA A 173 -1.29 6.40 -12.53
C ALA A 173 -0.55 5.60 -13.60
N ILE A 174 0.58 4.97 -13.27
CA ILE A 174 1.35 4.13 -14.20
C ILE A 174 0.52 2.91 -14.62
N ALA A 175 -0.13 2.23 -13.66
CA ALA A 175 -0.98 1.07 -13.94
C ALA A 175 -2.19 1.45 -14.83
N LEU A 176 -2.87 2.56 -14.54
CA LEU A 176 -3.97 3.07 -15.34
C LEU A 176 -3.51 3.47 -16.74
N THR A 177 -2.33 4.09 -16.87
CA THR A 177 -1.69 4.39 -18.16
C THR A 177 -1.45 3.11 -18.97
N LEU A 178 -0.98 2.04 -18.32
CA LEU A 178 -0.82 0.74 -18.96
C LEU A 178 -2.18 0.16 -19.41
N CYS A 179 -3.20 0.21 -18.55
CA CYS A 179 -4.56 -0.23 -18.90
C CYS A 179 -5.12 0.49 -20.13
N VAL A 180 -4.99 1.83 -20.18
CA VAL A 180 -5.38 2.64 -21.35
C VAL A 180 -4.58 2.19 -22.59
N THR A 181 -3.27 2.02 -22.44
CA THR A 181 -2.38 1.57 -23.53
C THR A 181 -2.82 0.22 -24.10
N LEU A 182 -3.12 -0.75 -23.25
CA LEU A 182 -3.59 -2.08 -23.67
C LEU A 182 -4.94 -2.02 -24.39
N MET A 183 -5.87 -1.17 -23.93
CA MET A 183 -7.15 -0.98 -24.63
C MET A 183 -6.96 -0.45 -26.05
N PHE A 184 -6.05 0.52 -26.25
CA PHE A 184 -5.71 1.01 -27.58
C PHE A 184 -4.98 -0.04 -28.43
N LYS A 185 -4.00 -0.76 -27.87
CA LYS A 185 -3.28 -1.81 -28.60
C LYS A 185 -4.20 -2.94 -29.07
N HIS A 186 -5.21 -3.31 -28.28
CA HIS A 186 -6.17 -4.37 -28.61
C HIS A 186 -7.34 -3.89 -29.50
N GLY A 187 -7.27 -2.68 -30.06
CA GLY A 187 -8.34 -2.13 -30.90
C GLY A 187 -9.64 -1.81 -30.14
N LYS A 188 -9.65 -1.92 -28.81
CA LYS A 188 -10.79 -1.66 -27.92
C LYS A 188 -10.86 -0.17 -27.51
N ALA A 189 -10.52 0.73 -28.43
CA ALA A 189 -10.46 2.17 -28.15
C ALA A 189 -11.79 2.73 -27.61
N LYS A 190 -12.94 2.14 -27.99
CA LYS A 190 -14.26 2.55 -27.48
C LYS A 190 -14.41 2.42 -25.95
N TRP A 191 -13.62 1.58 -25.31
CA TRP A 191 -13.65 1.35 -23.86
C TRP A 191 -12.52 2.04 -23.11
N ALA A 192 -11.58 2.69 -23.82
CA ALA A 192 -10.43 3.33 -23.22
C ALA A 192 -10.79 4.50 -22.30
N TRP A 193 -12.00 5.07 -22.43
CA TRP A 193 -12.50 6.12 -21.54
C TRP A 193 -12.70 5.64 -20.10
N VAL A 194 -12.98 4.34 -19.87
CA VAL A 194 -13.21 3.80 -18.53
C VAL A 194 -11.94 3.95 -17.65
N PRO A 195 -10.78 3.38 -18.04
CA PRO A 195 -9.54 3.66 -17.32
C PRO A 195 -9.03 5.09 -17.57
N GLY A 196 -9.39 5.73 -18.68
CA GLY A 196 -8.94 7.08 -19.03
C GLY A 196 -9.49 8.19 -18.12
N ILE A 197 -10.76 8.12 -17.72
CA ILE A 197 -11.34 9.08 -16.76
C ILE A 197 -10.67 8.91 -15.38
N ALA A 198 -10.52 7.66 -14.93
CA ALA A 198 -9.83 7.36 -13.68
C ALA A 198 -8.38 7.88 -13.71
N LEU A 199 -7.66 7.67 -14.81
CA LEU A 199 -6.31 8.19 -15.01
C LEU A 199 -6.26 9.71 -14.98
N ALA A 200 -7.19 10.39 -15.67
CA ALA A 200 -7.22 11.84 -15.71
C ALA A 200 -7.49 12.44 -14.32
N TRP A 201 -8.42 11.85 -13.57
CA TRP A 201 -8.72 12.26 -12.20
C TRP A 201 -7.52 12.05 -11.26
N ASP A 202 -6.95 10.86 -11.27
CA ASP A 202 -5.78 10.52 -10.46
C ASP A 202 -4.59 11.43 -10.79
N LEU A 203 -4.22 11.57 -12.07
CA LEU A 203 -3.15 12.47 -12.48
C LEU A 203 -3.42 13.92 -12.04
N THR A 204 -4.64 14.42 -12.20
CA THR A 204 -4.96 15.81 -11.82
C THR A 204 -4.77 16.02 -10.31
N THR A 205 -5.35 15.14 -9.49
CA THR A 205 -5.30 15.27 -8.03
C THR A 205 -3.90 15.01 -7.49
N THR A 206 -3.26 13.92 -7.93
CA THR A 206 -1.94 13.48 -7.47
C THR A 206 -0.83 14.41 -7.94
N MET A 207 -0.88 14.93 -9.18
CA MET A 207 0.12 15.92 -9.64
C MET A 207 -0.06 17.27 -8.97
N THR A 208 -1.30 17.69 -8.70
CA THR A 208 -1.55 18.93 -7.93
C THR A 208 -0.97 18.81 -6.52
N ALA A 209 -1.21 17.69 -5.85
CA ALA A 209 -0.63 17.42 -4.53
C ALA A 209 0.90 17.36 -4.58
N SER A 210 1.47 16.67 -5.58
CA SER A 210 2.92 16.59 -5.79
C SER A 210 3.53 17.97 -6.01
N TRP A 211 2.88 18.81 -6.82
CA TRP A 211 3.30 20.18 -7.05
C TRP A 211 3.31 21.00 -5.76
N GLN A 212 2.23 20.92 -4.96
CA GLN A 212 2.17 21.60 -3.67
C GLN A 212 3.25 21.10 -2.70
N LYS A 213 3.51 19.79 -2.66
CA LYS A 213 4.57 19.23 -1.80
C LYS A 213 5.98 19.67 -2.18
N VAL A 214 6.24 19.92 -3.47
CA VAL A 214 7.56 20.32 -3.95
C VAL A 214 7.72 21.84 -3.96
N PHE A 215 6.71 22.60 -4.39
CA PHE A 215 6.85 24.03 -4.68
C PHE A 215 6.04 24.98 -3.78
N SER A 216 5.23 24.46 -2.84
CA SER A 216 4.48 25.34 -1.94
C SER A 216 5.41 26.12 -1.01
N SER A 217 5.09 27.40 -0.82
CA SER A 217 5.75 28.31 0.15
C SER A 217 5.18 28.20 1.57
N ASP A 218 4.26 27.27 1.83
CA ASP A 218 3.80 26.97 3.19
C ASP A 218 4.67 25.84 3.78
N PRO A 219 5.41 26.08 4.89
CA PRO A 219 6.22 25.07 5.57
C PRO A 219 5.44 23.84 6.05
N ARG A 220 4.11 23.92 6.18
CA ARG A 220 3.24 22.79 6.54
C ARG A 220 2.94 21.87 5.36
N ILE A 221 3.11 22.38 4.15
CA ILE A 221 2.77 21.69 2.91
C ILE A 221 4.05 21.31 2.16
N GLY A 222 4.91 22.28 1.86
CA GLY A 222 6.09 22.12 1.03
C GLY A 222 7.29 21.54 1.77
N TYR A 223 7.90 20.49 1.23
CA TYR A 223 9.06 19.83 1.82
C TYR A 223 10.30 20.72 1.83
N PHE A 224 10.57 21.44 0.74
CA PHE A 224 11.74 22.34 0.66
C PHE A 224 11.57 23.60 1.52
N GLU A 225 10.34 24.08 1.67
CA GLU A 225 10.05 25.20 2.55
C GLU A 225 10.15 24.78 4.02
N GLN A 226 9.64 23.60 4.37
CA GLN A 226 9.83 23.01 5.70
C GLN A 226 11.32 22.88 6.04
N ARG A 227 12.13 22.36 5.11
CA ARG A 227 13.59 22.30 5.26
C ARG A 227 14.17 23.69 5.55
N SER A 228 13.79 24.70 4.78
CA SER A 228 14.32 26.06 4.88
C SER A 228 13.93 26.73 6.21
N ALA A 229 12.69 26.55 6.65
CA ALA A 229 12.19 27.04 7.92
C ALA A 229 12.92 26.40 9.12
N PHE A 230 13.11 25.07 9.09
CA PHE A 230 13.85 24.36 10.14
C PHE A 230 15.33 24.71 10.14
N GLN A 231 15.96 24.89 8.98
CA GLN A 231 17.35 25.36 8.89
C GLN A 231 17.49 26.79 9.45
N ALA A 232 16.59 27.71 9.09
CA ALA A 232 16.64 29.08 9.58
C ALA A 232 16.43 29.17 11.11
N ALA A 233 15.63 28.28 11.69
CA ALA A 233 15.47 28.19 13.14
C ALA A 233 16.72 27.60 13.80
N LEU A 234 17.31 26.54 13.22
CA LEU A 234 18.56 25.96 13.68
C LEU A 234 19.69 27.01 13.71
N ASP A 235 19.80 27.83 12.67
CA ASP A 235 20.81 28.89 12.55
C ASP A 235 20.64 30.00 13.59
N LYS A 236 19.41 30.21 14.07
CA LYS A 236 19.07 31.15 15.15
C LYS A 236 19.21 30.56 16.55
N GLY A 237 19.42 29.24 16.65
CA GLY A 237 19.39 28.51 17.92
C GLY A 237 17.97 28.26 18.45
N ASP A 238 16.94 28.47 17.63
CA ASP A 238 15.54 28.23 17.97
C ASP A 238 15.14 26.78 17.66
N LEU A 239 14.40 26.15 18.58
CA LEU A 239 13.81 24.82 18.37
C LEU A 239 12.36 24.97 17.91
N LEU A 240 12.05 24.41 16.74
CA LEU A 240 10.69 24.39 16.20
C LEU A 240 10.00 23.07 16.53
N PRO A 241 8.78 23.11 17.11
CA PRO A 241 7.96 21.91 17.22
C PRO A 241 7.73 21.29 15.83
N PRO A 242 7.76 19.95 15.71
CA PRO A 242 7.77 18.96 16.80
C PRO A 242 9.16 18.54 17.31
N ALA A 243 10.26 19.14 16.82
CA ALA A 243 11.61 18.80 17.27
C ALA A 243 11.90 19.40 18.66
N THR A 244 12.40 18.56 19.58
CA THR A 244 12.73 18.93 20.97
C THR A 244 14.22 19.15 21.19
N ASP A 245 15.06 18.77 20.23
CA ASP A 245 16.51 18.92 20.30
C ASP A 245 17.11 19.21 18.91
N VAL A 246 18.40 19.58 18.92
CA VAL A 246 19.16 19.97 17.72
C VAL A 246 19.32 18.80 16.73
N ASN A 247 19.45 17.57 17.20
CA ASN A 247 19.57 16.40 16.32
C ASN A 247 18.25 16.14 15.59
N GLN A 248 17.12 16.27 16.29
CA GLN A 248 15.80 16.16 15.69
C GLN A 248 15.54 17.25 14.65
N MET A 249 16.02 18.48 14.89
CA MET A 249 15.97 19.54 13.88
C MET A 249 16.75 19.16 12.61
N GLN A 250 17.97 18.63 12.75
CA GLN A 250 18.78 18.15 11.62
C GLN A 250 18.15 16.95 10.90
N GLN A 251 17.49 16.05 11.63
CA GLN A 251 16.73 14.94 11.06
C GLN A 251 15.58 15.45 10.22
N VAL A 252 14.77 16.39 10.72
CA VAL A 252 13.68 16.99 9.95
C VAL A 252 14.22 17.62 8.67
N ILE A 253 15.30 18.39 8.74
CA ILE A 253 15.95 18.99 7.56
C ILE A 253 16.35 17.92 6.53
N THR A 254 17.00 16.85 6.98
CA THR A 254 17.45 15.75 6.11
C THR A 254 16.27 15.02 5.49
N ASN A 255 15.27 14.66 6.29
CA ASN A 255 14.09 13.92 5.85
C ASN A 255 13.23 14.74 4.90
N SER A 256 12.96 16.02 5.20
CA SER A 256 12.24 16.93 4.29
C SER A 256 12.97 17.07 2.95
N THR A 257 14.30 17.08 2.97
CA THR A 257 15.10 17.10 1.73
C THR A 257 14.92 15.83 0.92
N VAL A 258 15.14 14.67 1.54
CA VAL A 258 15.02 13.37 0.88
C VAL A 258 13.61 13.19 0.31
N ASN A 259 12.59 13.52 1.10
CA ASN A 259 11.20 13.44 0.69
C ASN A 259 10.88 14.38 -0.48
N GLY A 260 11.37 15.63 -0.43
CA GLY A 260 11.19 16.59 -1.52
C GLY A 260 11.82 16.12 -2.83
N VAL A 261 13.05 15.58 -2.76
CA VAL A 261 13.77 15.05 -3.93
C VAL A 261 13.08 13.79 -4.48
N LEU A 262 12.73 12.83 -3.63
CA LEU A 262 12.03 11.61 -4.04
C LEU A 262 10.66 11.92 -4.65
N GLN A 263 9.91 12.84 -4.04
CA GLN A 263 8.60 13.27 -4.54
C GLN A 263 8.69 13.89 -5.94
N ALA A 264 9.68 14.77 -6.15
CA ALA A 264 9.92 15.37 -7.46
C ALA A 264 10.34 14.31 -8.50
N LEU A 265 11.23 13.38 -8.10
CA LEU A 265 11.69 12.28 -8.94
C LEU A 265 10.54 11.37 -9.38
N PHE A 266 9.69 10.94 -8.44
CA PHE A 266 8.55 10.06 -8.74
C PHE A 266 7.52 10.75 -9.64
N ALA A 267 7.20 12.02 -9.37
CA ALA A 267 6.29 12.78 -10.22
C ALA A 267 6.84 12.91 -11.66
N LEU A 268 8.13 13.20 -11.81
CA LEU A 268 8.78 13.30 -13.12
C LEU A 268 8.79 11.95 -13.86
N LEU A 269 9.10 10.85 -13.17
CA LEU A 269 9.07 9.50 -13.74
C LEU A 269 7.66 9.15 -14.23
N THR A 270 6.64 9.36 -13.40
CA THR A 270 5.24 9.10 -13.79
C THR A 270 4.83 9.93 -15.00
N LEU A 271 5.16 11.24 -15.03
CA LEU A 271 4.89 12.09 -16.19
C LEU A 271 5.62 11.58 -17.44
N THR A 272 6.87 11.16 -17.31
CA THR A 272 7.64 10.61 -18.43
C THR A 272 6.96 9.36 -19.01
N VAL A 273 6.49 8.45 -18.15
CA VAL A 273 5.75 7.25 -18.57
C VAL A 273 4.45 7.62 -19.28
N VAL A 274 3.64 8.50 -18.69
CA VAL A 274 2.37 8.97 -19.29
C VAL A 274 2.61 9.61 -20.66
N LEU A 275 3.57 10.54 -20.74
CA LEU A 275 3.90 11.23 -21.98
C LEU A 275 4.45 10.28 -23.04
N SER A 276 5.24 9.28 -22.65
CA SER A 276 5.74 8.25 -23.57
C SER A 276 4.64 7.33 -24.12
N ALA A 277 3.52 7.19 -23.39
CA ALA A 277 2.38 6.38 -23.82
C ALA A 277 1.50 7.11 -24.86
N ILE A 278 1.44 8.44 -24.85
CA ILE A 278 0.61 9.24 -25.77
C ILE A 278 0.88 8.92 -27.26
N PRO A 279 2.14 8.92 -27.75
CA PRO A 279 2.44 8.54 -29.13
C PRO A 279 1.96 7.12 -29.48
N ILE A 280 2.02 6.19 -28.53
CA ILE A 280 1.57 4.81 -28.70
C ILE A 280 0.06 4.78 -28.86
N TRP A 281 -0.70 5.54 -28.04
CA TRP A 281 -2.15 5.63 -28.13
C TRP A 281 -2.59 6.20 -29.48
N ILE A 282 -1.94 7.27 -29.95
CA ILE A 282 -2.23 7.89 -31.25
C ILE A 282 -1.96 6.90 -32.38
N LYS A 283 -0.81 6.21 -32.36
CA LYS A 283 -0.44 5.23 -33.38
C LYS A 283 -1.40 4.03 -33.41
N ALA A 284 -1.73 3.50 -32.24
CA ALA A 284 -2.65 2.36 -32.11
C ALA A 284 -4.06 2.71 -32.56
N PHE A 285 -4.55 3.91 -32.20
CA PHE A 285 -5.85 4.40 -32.65
C PHE A 285 -5.91 4.54 -34.17
N LYS A 286 -4.89 5.16 -34.79
CA LYS A 286 -4.83 5.33 -36.26
C LYS A 286 -4.73 4.00 -37.01
N SER A 287 -4.10 3.00 -36.41
CA SER A 287 -3.84 1.69 -37.05
C SER A 287 -4.95 0.66 -36.75
N GLY A 288 -5.96 1.01 -35.95
CA GLY A 288 -7.01 0.08 -35.51
C GLY A 288 -6.52 -1.00 -34.54
N GLY A 289 -5.32 -0.86 -33.99
CA GLY A 289 -4.63 -1.84 -33.15
C GLY A 289 -3.11 -1.84 -33.39
N LEU A 290 -2.35 -2.50 -32.51
CA LEU A 290 -0.92 -2.75 -32.69
C LEU A 290 -0.60 -4.22 -32.43
N PRO A 291 0.52 -4.75 -32.99
CA PRO A 291 0.93 -6.13 -32.74
C PRO A 291 1.01 -6.44 -31.24
N THR A 292 0.38 -7.54 -30.86
CA THR A 292 0.39 -8.10 -29.52
C THR A 292 1.20 -9.39 -29.52
N THR A 293 1.86 -9.69 -28.40
CA THR A 293 2.52 -10.98 -28.14
C THR A 293 1.57 -11.99 -27.50
N GLU A 294 0.27 -11.69 -27.47
CA GLU A 294 -0.75 -12.57 -26.92
C GLU A 294 -0.96 -13.74 -27.87
N PHE A 295 -1.00 -14.96 -27.32
CA PHE A 295 -1.32 -16.14 -28.11
C PHE A 295 -2.77 -16.04 -28.61
N PRO A 296 -3.07 -16.50 -29.83
CA PRO A 296 -4.44 -16.58 -30.30
C PRO A 296 -5.31 -17.31 -29.28
N HIS A 297 -6.53 -16.82 -29.06
CA HIS A 297 -7.47 -17.48 -28.16
C HIS A 297 -7.67 -18.93 -28.61
N GLU A 298 -7.19 -19.88 -27.81
CA GLU A 298 -7.54 -21.28 -27.96
C GLU A 298 -8.72 -21.60 -27.06
N PRO A 299 -9.84 -22.14 -27.60
CA PRO A 299 -10.96 -22.54 -26.77
C PRO A 299 -10.49 -23.59 -25.77
N SER A 300 -10.88 -23.38 -24.51
CA SER A 300 -10.60 -24.33 -23.43
C SER A 300 -11.12 -25.71 -23.82
N ARG A 301 -10.25 -26.71 -23.75
CA ARG A 301 -10.65 -28.12 -23.88
C ARG A 301 -11.29 -28.64 -22.60
N ILE A 302 -11.18 -27.90 -21.50
CA ILE A 302 -11.75 -28.24 -20.19
C ILE A 302 -13.23 -27.86 -20.17
N VAL A 303 -14.09 -28.85 -19.92
CA VAL A 303 -15.50 -28.64 -19.64
C VAL A 303 -15.64 -28.27 -18.16
N ALA A 304 -16.11 -27.05 -17.88
CA ALA A 304 -16.36 -26.56 -16.54
C ALA A 304 -17.73 -25.85 -16.49
N PRO A 305 -18.40 -25.81 -15.32
CA PRO A 305 -19.63 -25.05 -15.16
C PRO A 305 -19.43 -23.57 -15.47
N SER A 306 -20.46 -22.93 -16.02
CA SER A 306 -20.41 -21.50 -16.34
C SER A 306 -20.50 -20.57 -15.11
N ASP A 307 -20.97 -21.09 -13.96
CA ASP A 307 -21.16 -20.34 -12.72
C ASP A 307 -20.89 -21.22 -11.47
N PHE A 308 -20.89 -20.61 -10.29
CA PHE A 308 -20.68 -21.24 -8.97
C PHE A 308 -21.65 -22.41 -8.70
N PHE A 309 -22.87 -22.33 -9.25
CA PHE A 309 -23.88 -23.38 -9.16
C PHE A 309 -24.10 -24.03 -10.52
N ALA A 310 -23.44 -25.16 -10.74
CA ALA A 310 -23.62 -25.94 -11.96
C ALA A 310 -25.05 -26.48 -12.10
N THR A 311 -25.64 -26.28 -13.27
CA THR A 311 -26.90 -26.93 -13.66
C THR A 311 -26.72 -28.45 -13.75
N LYS A 312 -27.82 -29.21 -13.75
CA LYS A 312 -27.75 -30.69 -13.86
C LYS A 312 -27.01 -31.13 -15.14
N HIS A 313 -27.28 -30.46 -16.26
CA HIS A 313 -26.64 -30.73 -17.54
C HIS A 313 -25.14 -30.41 -17.54
N GLU A 314 -24.71 -29.31 -16.91
CA GLU A 314 -23.29 -29.00 -16.78
C GLU A 314 -22.56 -30.01 -15.88
N LYS A 315 -23.20 -30.49 -14.80
CA LYS A 315 -22.64 -31.55 -13.95
C LYS A 315 -22.51 -32.89 -14.68
N GLU A 316 -23.40 -33.18 -15.62
CA GLU A 316 -23.30 -34.37 -16.48
C GLU A 316 -22.17 -34.21 -17.49
N ALA A 317 -22.09 -33.07 -18.19
CA ALA A 317 -21.04 -32.77 -19.15
C ALA A 317 -19.63 -32.78 -18.52
N VAL A 318 -19.48 -32.25 -17.30
CA VAL A 318 -18.20 -32.32 -16.55
C VAL A 318 -17.84 -33.76 -16.22
N ARG A 319 -18.81 -34.58 -15.79
CA ARG A 319 -18.56 -36.00 -15.46
C ARG A 319 -18.17 -36.82 -16.68
N GLU A 320 -18.82 -36.58 -17.81
CA GLU A 320 -18.48 -37.22 -19.09
C GLU A 320 -17.07 -36.81 -19.55
N TYR A 321 -16.73 -35.52 -19.44
CA TYR A 321 -15.39 -35.03 -19.72
C TYR A 321 -14.33 -35.68 -18.82
N GLU A 322 -14.53 -35.70 -17.50
CA GLU A 322 -13.61 -36.35 -16.55
C GLU A 322 -13.49 -37.87 -16.78
N ALA A 323 -14.55 -38.53 -17.23
CA ALA A 323 -14.52 -39.95 -17.61
C ALA A 323 -13.65 -40.14 -18.87
N SER A 324 -13.84 -39.31 -19.90
CA SER A 324 -13.05 -39.37 -21.14
C SER A 324 -11.55 -39.13 -20.91
N GLN A 325 -11.20 -38.21 -19.99
CA GLN A 325 -9.80 -37.95 -19.64
C GLN A 325 -9.19 -39.13 -18.88
N ARG A 326 -9.96 -39.79 -17.99
CA ARG A 326 -9.50 -41.00 -17.29
C ARG A 326 -9.25 -42.17 -18.25
N GLU A 327 -10.10 -42.35 -19.26
CA GLU A 327 -9.89 -43.37 -20.29
C GLU A 327 -8.66 -43.09 -21.15
N LEU A 328 -8.43 -41.84 -21.54
CA LEU A 328 -7.23 -41.43 -22.30
C LEU A 328 -5.94 -41.71 -21.50
N VAL A 329 -5.91 -41.38 -20.20
CA VAL A 329 -4.76 -41.67 -19.32
C VAL A 329 -4.58 -43.19 -19.11
N GLY A 330 -5.66 -43.96 -19.00
CA GLY A 330 -5.61 -45.42 -18.85
C GLY A 330 -5.13 -46.15 -20.12
N SER A 331 -5.37 -45.58 -21.30
CA SER A 331 -4.96 -46.15 -22.59
C SER A 331 -3.48 -45.93 -22.94
N GLY A 332 -2.84 -44.93 -22.35
CA GLY A 332 -1.43 -44.58 -22.57
C GLY A 332 -0.41 -45.52 -21.90
N GLY A 333 -0.86 -46.44 -21.03
CA GLY A 333 -0.01 -47.42 -20.33
C GLY A 333 0.22 -48.74 -21.06
N ARG A 334 -0.25 -48.89 -22.30
CA ARG A 334 -0.01 -50.06 -23.15
C ARG A 334 0.58 -49.65 -24.50
N ARG A 335 1.82 -49.19 -24.49
CA ARG A 335 2.76 -49.28 -25.63
C ARG A 335 4.16 -49.52 -25.10
#